data_AF-X1HRE7-F1
#
_entry.id   AF-X1HRE7-F1
#
_cell.length_a   1.000
_cell.length_b   1.000
_cell.length_c   1.000
_cell.angle_alpha   90.00
_cell.angle_beta   90.00
_cell.angle_gamma   90.00
#
_symmetry.space_group_name_H-M   'P 1'
#
loop_
_entity.id
_entity.type
_entity.pdbx_description
1 polymer ?
#
loop_
_entity_poly.entity_id
_entity_poly.type
_entity_poly.pdbx_seq_one_letter_code
_entity_poly.pdbx_strand_id
1 'polypeptide(L)'
;MEKSFDPKVYEHIGIADLILFSIHSLISKKEDCTFERLVKECFTFFPRVFNFSEYPEWPDSRKLDRSLRSLRQERLIDGDPKTFFSLTKRGEKEALEIEKRLKQKRLEFTL
;
A
#
# COMPACT_ATOMS: atom_id res chain seq x y z
N MET A 1 -3.10 12.80 -11.51
CA MET A 1 -2.05 11.77 -11.50
C MET A 1 -1.27 11.95 -10.22
N GLU A 2 -1.53 11.13 -9.21
CA GLU A 2 -0.59 11.04 -8.09
C GLU A 2 0.71 10.42 -8.61
N LYS A 3 1.83 11.03 -8.24
CA LYS A 3 3.15 10.53 -8.61
C LYS A 3 3.53 9.40 -7.67
N SER A 4 4.22 8.39 -8.21
CA SER A 4 4.88 7.37 -7.41
C SER A 4 5.86 8.01 -6.40
N PHE A 5 6.11 7.30 -5.30
CA PHE A 5 7.18 7.67 -4.39
C PHE A 5 8.55 7.43 -5.05
N ASP A 6 9.62 8.02 -4.51
CA ASP A 6 10.98 7.68 -4.92
C ASP A 6 11.26 6.21 -4.52
N PRO A 7 11.68 5.33 -5.44
CA PRO A 7 12.09 3.97 -5.14
C PRO A 7 13.01 3.81 -3.93
N LYS A 8 13.97 4.73 -3.75
CA LYS A 8 14.91 4.71 -2.62
C LYS A 8 14.20 4.78 -1.26
N VAL A 9 12.99 5.36 -1.24
CA VAL A 9 12.18 5.54 -0.03
C VAL A 9 11.36 4.30 0.31
N TYR A 10 10.85 3.55 -0.66
CA TYR A 10 9.89 2.47 -0.39
C TYR A 10 10.42 1.06 -0.62
N GLU A 11 11.51 0.86 -1.38
CA GLU A 11 12.03 -0.49 -1.68
C GLU A 11 12.51 -1.26 -0.43
N HIS A 12 12.84 -0.55 0.65
CA HIS A 12 13.25 -1.14 1.93
C HIS A 12 12.09 -1.26 2.95
N ILE A 13 10.88 -0.83 2.58
CA ILE A 13 9.68 -0.96 3.41
C ILE A 13 9.00 -2.28 3.08
N GLY A 14 8.51 -2.98 4.12
CA GLY A 14 7.82 -4.26 3.95
C GLY A 14 6.56 -4.13 3.07
N ILE A 15 6.30 -5.15 2.25
CA ILE A 15 5.12 -5.20 1.36
C ILE A 15 3.81 -4.99 2.14
N ALA A 16 3.70 -5.57 3.36
CA ALA A 16 2.51 -5.40 4.21
C ALA A 16 2.28 -3.93 4.61
N ASP A 17 3.34 -3.20 5.00
CA ASP A 17 3.27 -1.76 5.31
C ASP A 17 2.85 -0.95 4.09
N LEU A 18 3.40 -1.25 2.91
CA LEU A 18 3.04 -0.56 1.67
C LEU A 18 1.56 -0.78 1.30
N ILE A 19 1.05 -1.99 1.49
CA ILE A 19 -0.38 -2.31 1.30
C ILE A 19 -1.23 -1.55 2.32
N LEU A 20 -0.84 -1.54 3.60
CA LEU A 20 -1.59 -0.87 4.66
C LEU A 20 -1.70 0.64 4.40
N PHE A 21 -0.62 1.26 3.95
CA PHE A 21 -0.63 2.65 3.49
C PHE A 21 -1.57 2.86 2.28
N SER A 22 -1.58 1.92 1.33
CA SER A 22 -2.41 2.05 0.13
C SER A 22 -3.91 1.95 0.46
N ILE A 23 -4.29 1.09 1.41
CA ILE A 23 -5.66 1.04 1.97
C ILE A 23 -6.01 2.38 2.64
N HIS A 24 -5.10 2.92 3.46
CA HIS A 24 -5.28 4.22 4.11
C HIS A 24 -5.47 5.37 3.12
N SER A 25 -4.70 5.39 2.03
CA SER A 25 -4.82 6.38 0.96
C SER A 25 -6.22 6.36 0.32
N LEU A 26 -6.72 5.18 -0.07
CA LEU A 26 -8.05 5.01 -0.67
C LEU A 26 -9.16 5.48 0.28
N ILE A 27 -9.12 5.05 1.54
CA ILE A 27 -10.12 5.42 2.55
C ILE A 27 -10.08 6.92 2.83
N SER A 28 -8.90 7.52 2.91
CA SER A 28 -8.73 8.97 3.12
C SER A 28 -9.31 9.79 1.97
N LYS A 29 -9.29 9.25 0.74
CA LYS A 29 -9.94 9.83 -0.44
C LYS A 29 -11.44 9.58 -0.50
N LYS A 30 -12.01 8.89 0.49
CA LYS A 30 -13.41 8.42 0.53
C LYS A 30 -13.77 7.51 -0.65
N GLU A 31 -12.81 6.72 -1.10
CA GLU A 31 -13.00 5.73 -2.16
C GLU A 31 -13.16 4.33 -1.57
N ASP A 32 -13.96 3.51 -2.26
CA ASP A 32 -14.11 2.10 -1.93
C ASP A 32 -12.80 1.34 -2.16
N CYS A 33 -12.32 0.66 -1.12
CA CYS A 33 -11.10 -0.13 -1.20
C CYS A 33 -11.40 -1.57 -1.66
N THR A 34 -11.86 -1.74 -2.91
CA THR A 34 -11.96 -3.07 -3.54
C THR A 34 -10.56 -3.64 -3.82
N PHE A 35 -10.48 -4.94 -4.09
CA PHE A 35 -9.21 -5.57 -4.45
C PHE A 35 -8.56 -4.95 -5.69
N GLU A 36 -9.34 -4.70 -6.76
CA GLU A 36 -8.82 -4.08 -7.99
C GLU A 36 -8.31 -2.66 -7.74
N ARG A 37 -9.06 -1.86 -6.95
CA ARG A 37 -8.62 -0.52 -6.55
C ARG A 37 -7.34 -0.56 -5.74
N LEU A 38 -7.22 -1.50 -4.81
CA LEU A 38 -6.02 -1.68 -4.00
C LEU A 38 -4.80 -2.07 -4.83
N VAL A 39 -4.95 -3.01 -5.77
CA VAL A 39 -3.88 -3.39 -6.70
C VAL A 39 -3.39 -2.18 -7.50
N LYS A 40 -4.33 -1.41 -8.06
CA LYS A 40 -4.01 -0.18 -8.80
C LYS A 40 -3.30 0.84 -7.91
N GLU A 41 -3.76 1.06 -6.69
CA GLU A 41 -3.20 2.04 -5.76
C GLU A 41 -1.76 1.65 -5.35
N CYS A 42 -1.56 0.39 -4.95
CA CYS A 42 -0.22 -0.15 -4.64
C CYS A 42 0.76 0.03 -5.79
N PHE A 43 0.34 -0.31 -7.01
CA PHE A 43 1.18 -0.17 -8.21
C PHE A 43 1.46 1.29 -8.56
N THR A 44 0.48 2.17 -8.38
CA THR A 44 0.63 3.62 -8.63
C THR A 44 1.68 4.22 -7.71
N PHE A 45 1.68 3.88 -6.42
CA PHE A 45 2.64 4.43 -5.47
C PHE A 45 4.01 3.76 -5.50
N PHE A 46 4.04 2.43 -5.68
CA PHE A 46 5.22 1.60 -5.46
C PHE A 46 5.48 0.62 -6.63
N PRO A 47 5.61 1.12 -7.87
CA PRO A 47 5.61 0.26 -9.06
C PRO A 47 6.72 -0.80 -9.04
N ARG A 48 7.91 -0.49 -8.52
CA ARG A 48 9.02 -1.46 -8.49
C ARG A 48 8.82 -2.61 -7.50
N VAL A 49 7.97 -2.43 -6.50
CA VAL A 49 7.63 -3.50 -5.55
C VAL A 49 6.46 -4.30 -6.08
N PHE A 50 5.48 -3.68 -6.74
CA PHE A 50 4.22 -4.34 -7.14
C PHE A 50 4.12 -4.68 -8.63
N ASN A 51 5.19 -4.58 -9.41
CA ASN A 51 5.20 -5.01 -10.81
C ASN A 51 5.53 -6.49 -11.00
N PHE A 52 5.30 -7.01 -12.21
CA PHE A 52 5.94 -8.26 -12.62
C PHE A 52 7.43 -8.07 -12.88
N SER A 53 8.22 -9.12 -12.64
CA SER A 53 9.67 -9.10 -12.87
C SER A 53 10.04 -8.92 -14.35
N GLU A 54 9.30 -9.55 -15.26
CA GLU A 54 9.55 -9.48 -16.71
C GLU A 54 8.75 -8.38 -17.41
N TYR A 55 7.66 -7.92 -16.78
CA TYR A 55 6.72 -6.94 -17.34
C TYR A 55 6.47 -5.81 -16.34
N PRO A 56 7.46 -4.92 -16.13
CA PRO A 56 7.47 -3.94 -15.05
C PRO A 56 6.35 -2.89 -15.13
N GLU A 57 5.70 -2.76 -16.28
CA GLU A 57 4.58 -1.87 -16.55
C GLU A 57 3.22 -2.43 -16.10
N TRP A 58 3.17 -3.71 -15.70
CA TRP A 58 1.94 -4.37 -15.26
C TRP A 58 1.99 -4.75 -13.78
N PRO A 59 0.87 -4.60 -13.05
CA PRO A 59 0.80 -4.95 -11.63
C PRO A 59 0.74 -6.47 -11.39
N ASP A 60 1.59 -6.97 -10.48
CA ASP A 60 1.56 -8.35 -9.99
C ASP A 60 0.70 -8.45 -8.72
N SER A 61 -0.59 -8.72 -8.90
CA SER A 61 -1.56 -8.82 -7.81
C SER A 61 -1.25 -9.94 -6.81
N ARG A 62 -0.51 -10.99 -7.22
CA ARG A 62 -0.13 -12.12 -6.36
C ARG A 62 0.73 -11.69 -5.17
N LYS A 63 1.41 -10.54 -5.29
CA LYS A 63 2.22 -9.95 -4.21
C LYS A 63 1.36 -9.49 -3.01
N LEU A 64 0.06 -9.31 -3.19
CA LEU A 64 -0.84 -8.88 -2.11
C LEU A 64 -1.38 -10.05 -1.27
N ASP A 65 -1.51 -11.25 -1.84
CA ASP A 65 -2.26 -12.36 -1.24
C ASP A 65 -1.77 -12.77 0.16
N ARG A 66 -0.46 -13.00 0.31
CA ARG A 66 0.12 -13.39 1.60
C ARG A 66 0.00 -12.25 2.60
N SER A 67 0.35 -11.04 2.20
CA SER A 67 0.37 -9.87 3.07
C SER A 67 -1.03 -9.48 3.56
N LEU A 68 -2.07 -9.56 2.71
CA LEU A 68 -3.46 -9.35 3.11
C LEU A 68 -3.97 -10.41 4.10
N ARG A 69 -3.44 -11.64 4.06
CA ARG A 69 -3.73 -12.64 5.09
C ARG A 69 -3.05 -12.27 6.42
N SER A 70 -1.78 -11.88 6.40
CA SER A 70 -1.04 -11.46 7.59
C SER A 70 -1.67 -10.23 8.26
N LEU A 71 -1.99 -9.19 7.51
CA LEU A 71 -2.63 -7.97 8.03
C LEU A 71 -3.97 -8.26 8.73
N ARG A 72 -4.76 -9.23 8.22
CA ARG A 72 -6.00 -9.68 8.88
C ARG A 72 -5.73 -10.49 10.15
N GLN A 73 -4.75 -11.39 10.12
CA GLN A 73 -4.34 -12.16 11.30
C GLN A 73 -3.86 -11.26 12.44
N GLU A 74 -3.18 -10.16 12.09
CA GLU A 74 -2.70 -9.14 13.02
C GLU A 74 -3.79 -8.14 13.45
N ARG A 75 -5.01 -8.27 12.91
CA ARG A 75 -6.16 -7.38 13.16
C ARG A 75 -5.87 -5.92 12.81
N LEU A 76 -5.13 -5.69 11.73
CA LEU A 76 -4.88 -4.36 11.19
C LEU A 76 -5.95 -3.96 10.18
N ILE A 77 -6.45 -4.92 9.42
CA ILE A 77 -7.49 -4.71 8.41
C ILE A 77 -8.66 -5.67 8.60
N ASP A 78 -9.84 -5.25 8.18
CA ASP A 78 -11.03 -6.09 8.01
C ASP A 78 -11.36 -6.24 6.51
N GLY A 79 -12.27 -7.18 6.19
CA GLY A 79 -12.74 -7.43 4.84
C GLY A 79 -11.95 -8.49 4.07
N ASP A 80 -12.26 -8.63 2.79
CA ASP A 80 -11.68 -9.65 1.91
C ASP A 80 -11.77 -9.25 0.41
N PRO A 81 -11.06 -9.94 -0.50
CA PRO A 81 -11.05 -9.58 -1.92
C PRO A 81 -12.41 -9.57 -2.62
N LYS A 82 -13.43 -10.27 -2.10
CA LYS A 82 -14.78 -10.30 -2.66
C LYS A 82 -15.66 -9.13 -2.22
N THR A 83 -15.21 -8.38 -1.21
CA THR A 83 -15.94 -7.26 -0.62
C THR A 83 -15.09 -5.99 -0.73
N PHE A 84 -14.78 -5.35 0.39
CA PHE A 84 -13.94 -4.17 0.49
C PHE A 84 -13.04 -4.33 1.71
N PHE A 85 -11.85 -3.75 1.64
CA PHE A 85 -10.96 -3.68 2.80
C PHE A 85 -11.23 -2.42 3.61
N SER A 86 -11.10 -2.52 4.93
CA SER A 86 -11.12 -1.36 5.82
C SER A 86 -10.00 -1.46 6.85
N LEU A 87 -9.64 -0.32 7.45
CA LEU A 87 -8.69 -0.29 8.55
C LEU A 87 -9.42 -0.43 9.88
N THR A 88 -8.85 -1.22 10.77
CA THR A 88 -9.20 -1.12 12.19
C THR A 88 -8.59 0.15 12.77
N LYS A 89 -9.03 0.55 13.98
CA LYS A 89 -8.39 1.66 14.73
C LYS A 89 -6.88 1.45 14.94
N ARG A 90 -6.43 0.20 15.02
CA ARG A 90 -5.00 -0.11 15.15
C ARG A 90 -4.29 0.03 13.80
N GLY A 91 -4.87 -0.53 12.74
CA GLY A 91 -4.35 -0.42 11.37
C GLY A 91 -4.23 1.04 10.91
N GLU A 92 -5.19 1.89 11.26
CA GLU A 92 -5.15 3.32 10.97
C GLU A 92 -3.95 4.01 11.64
N LYS A 93 -3.68 3.72 12.91
CA LYS A 93 -2.50 4.26 13.61
C LYS A 93 -1.20 3.83 12.96
N GLU A 94 -1.07 2.54 12.63
CA GLU A 94 0.13 2.02 11.98
C GLU A 94 0.30 2.60 10.56
N ALA A 95 -0.79 2.76 9.80
CA ALA A 95 -0.78 3.40 8.49
C ALA A 95 -0.31 4.86 8.54
N LEU A 96 -0.73 5.62 9.56
CA LEU A 96 -0.28 7.00 9.76
C LEU A 96 1.23 7.08 10.05
N GLU A 97 1.79 6.13 10.80
CA GLU A 97 3.24 6.06 11.03
C GLU A 97 4.00 5.67 9.76
N ILE A 98 3.45 4.79 8.93
CA ILE A 98 4.00 4.48 7.59
C ILE A 98 3.98 5.72 6.70
N GLU A 99 2.87 6.46 6.67
CA GLU A 99 2.72 7.68 5.88
C GLU A 99 3.75 8.75 6.27
N LYS A 100 3.99 8.94 7.57
CA LYS A 100 5.05 9.84 8.05
C LYS A 100 6.42 9.42 7.55
N ARG A 101 6.78 8.14 7.64
CA ARG A 101 8.07 7.60 7.15
C ARG A 101 8.24 7.82 5.64
N LEU A 102 7.20 7.55 4.86
CA LEU A 102 7.19 7.76 3.41
C LEU A 102 7.35 9.24 3.03
N LYS A 103 6.73 10.16 3.78
CA LYS A 103 6.79 11.61 3.51
C LYS A 103 8.07 12.27 4.01
N GLN A 104 8.61 11.84 5.16
CA GLN A 104 9.85 12.39 5.72
C GLN A 104 11.04 12.12 4.79
N LYS A 105 11.18 10.88 4.32
CA LYS A 105 12.26 10.54 3.39
C LYS A 105 12.13 11.21 2.03
N ARG A 106 10.94 11.69 1.65
CA ARG A 106 10.76 12.52 0.44
C ARG A 106 11.49 13.87 0.55
N LEU A 107 11.62 14.44 1.76
CA LEU A 107 12.24 15.74 1.99
C LEU A 107 13.77 15.65 2.06
N GLU A 108 14.33 14.55 2.57
CA GLU A 108 15.79 14.37 2.69
C GLU A 108 16.52 14.28 1.34
N PHE A 109 15.84 13.85 0.26
CA PHE A 109 16.43 13.78 -1.09
C PHE A 109 16.24 15.06 -1.91
N THR A 110 15.69 16.14 -1.32
CA THR A 110 15.45 17.43 -2.00
C THR A 110 16.37 18.55 -1.51
N LEU A 111 17.36 18.25 -0.65
CA LEU A 111 18.41 19.15 -0.16
C LEU A 111 19.78 18.64 -0.62
#